data_AF-A0A8B3NQ47-F1
#
_entry.id   AF-A0A8B3NQ47-F1
#
_cell.length_a   1.000
_cell.length_b   1.000
_cell.length_c   1.000
_cell.angle_alpha   90.00
_cell.angle_beta   90.00
_cell.angle_gamma   90.00
#
_symmetry.space_group_name_H-M   'P 1'
#
loop_
_entity.id
_entity.type
_entity.pdbx_description
1 polymer ?
#
loop_
_entity_poly.entity_id
_entity_poly.type
_entity_poly.pdbx_seq_one_letter_code
_entity_poly.pdbx_strand_id
1 'polypeptide(L)'
;MQYHYSRQEVTGVVVNQKVNISADYYATVSAMCDHLFKKGECHIDVGGTKQPFSIRKLRGRLAYIYQVRGKGPKHRQTADDKDDQVKGSQQRLWSSFKLFERFLNYADLYGVDRPVILCEGVTDNIYIKSAIQALAAKYPTLTNAVGDLKVKLFKYTKTSASVQQLGGGSGELLKLVNTYSSRTRKFKIAPKNPLILVADSDDGSKPLFKVIENRTGKKVDGSHAWYHLESNLYVVPIPKVGAADTPIEGLFEQILLDTTYEGKKFDRTNSEKDGTKFYGKKTFATKVVAANKGSINFGRFEPLLTAITEVIEDYKPKIAPSPVPALAPALV
;
A
#
# COMPACT_ATOMS: atom_id res chain seq x y z
N MET A 1 -9.84 -47.96 15.91
CA MET A 1 -11.11 -47.20 15.79
C MET A 1 -10.78 -45.73 16.01
N GLN A 2 -10.84 -44.89 14.97
CA GLN A 2 -10.44 -43.47 15.07
C GLN A 2 -11.71 -42.63 15.30
N TYR A 3 -11.82 -42.02 16.48
CA TYR A 3 -13.02 -41.27 16.85
C TYR A 3 -13.11 -39.93 16.10
N HIS A 4 -14.33 -39.53 15.75
CA HIS A 4 -14.64 -38.30 15.02
C HIS A 4 -14.21 -37.00 15.74
N TYR A 5 -13.92 -37.06 17.04
CA TYR A 5 -13.38 -35.94 17.84
C TYR A 5 -11.85 -35.99 18.01
N SER A 6 -11.19 -36.99 17.42
CA SER A 6 -9.74 -37.12 17.50
C SER A 6 -9.03 -36.12 16.60
N ARG A 7 -8.08 -35.37 17.17
CA ARG A 7 -7.21 -34.46 16.44
C ARG A 7 -6.22 -35.29 15.61
N GLN A 8 -6.20 -35.07 14.30
CA GLN A 8 -5.18 -35.62 13.42
C GLN A 8 -4.23 -34.50 12.98
N GLU A 9 -2.95 -34.81 12.87
CA GLU A 9 -1.96 -33.90 12.31
C GLU A 9 -1.39 -34.54 11.05
N VAL A 10 -1.74 -33.99 9.89
CA VAL A 10 -1.25 -34.45 8.59
C VAL A 10 -0.47 -33.28 8.00
N THR A 11 0.83 -33.48 7.76
CA THR A 11 1.74 -32.48 7.17
C THR A 11 1.71 -31.10 7.84
N GLY A 12 1.54 -31.07 9.18
CA GLY A 12 1.48 -29.82 9.98
C GLY A 12 0.12 -29.11 9.93
N VAL A 13 -0.87 -29.71 9.28
CA VAL A 13 -2.26 -29.27 9.27
C VAL A 13 -3.03 -30.06 10.33
N VAL A 14 -3.75 -29.34 11.20
CA VAL A 14 -4.60 -29.99 12.19
C VAL A 14 -5.97 -30.26 11.57
N VAL A 15 -6.33 -31.53 11.45
CA VAL A 15 -7.60 -31.97 10.90
C VAL A 15 -8.47 -32.57 12.01
N ASN A 16 -9.68 -32.05 12.12
CA ASN A 16 -10.79 -32.70 12.82
C ASN A 16 -11.97 -32.76 11.81
N GLN A 17 -13.22 -32.50 12.19
CA GLN A 17 -14.32 -32.26 11.23
C GLN A 17 -14.00 -31.24 10.11
N LYS A 18 -13.09 -30.31 10.38
CA LYS A 18 -12.64 -29.27 9.46
C LYS A 18 -11.13 -29.08 9.59
N VAL A 19 -10.51 -28.63 8.51
CA VAL A 19 -9.11 -28.20 8.48
C VAL A 19 -8.93 -26.98 9.38
N ASN A 20 -7.96 -27.03 10.28
CA ASN A 20 -7.60 -25.94 11.19
C ASN A 20 -6.08 -25.91 11.41
N ILE A 21 -5.64 -24.95 12.22
CA ILE A 21 -4.25 -24.68 12.55
C ILE A 21 -4.06 -24.95 14.03
N SER A 22 -2.94 -25.57 14.39
CA SER A 22 -2.60 -25.78 15.80
C SER A 22 -2.54 -24.46 16.57
N ALA A 23 -2.98 -24.51 17.84
CA ALA A 23 -2.95 -23.35 18.71
C ALA A 23 -1.51 -22.84 18.90
N ASP A 24 -0.55 -23.75 19.07
CA ASP A 24 0.87 -23.45 19.28
C ASP A 24 1.49 -22.72 18.09
N TYR A 25 1.16 -23.15 16.86
CA TYR A 25 1.62 -22.47 15.65
C TYR A 25 1.08 -21.04 15.58
N TYR A 26 -0.22 -20.87 15.84
CA TYR A 26 -0.84 -19.54 15.83
C TYR A 26 -0.28 -18.64 16.94
N ALA A 27 -0.07 -19.18 18.15
CA ALA A 27 0.51 -18.46 19.27
C ALA A 27 1.94 -18.00 18.95
N THR A 28 2.76 -18.90 18.39
CA THR A 28 4.14 -18.59 17.95
C THR A 28 4.16 -17.47 16.91
N VAL A 29 3.33 -17.57 15.86
CA VAL A 29 3.24 -16.52 14.82
C VAL A 29 2.72 -15.20 15.38
N SER A 30 1.78 -15.25 16.32
CA SER A 30 1.26 -14.06 17.00
C SER A 30 2.34 -13.38 17.85
N ALA A 31 3.15 -14.14 18.58
CA ALA A 31 4.29 -13.63 19.34
C ALA A 31 5.35 -13.00 18.41
N MET A 32 5.67 -13.65 17.28
CA MET A 32 6.57 -13.07 16.27
C MET A 32 6.07 -11.71 15.76
N CYS A 33 4.77 -11.59 15.48
CA CYS A 33 4.17 -10.32 15.07
C CYS A 33 4.25 -9.25 16.16
N ASP A 34 3.97 -9.62 17.42
CA ASP A 34 4.05 -8.69 18.55
C ASP A 34 5.48 -8.14 18.73
N HIS A 35 6.49 -9.02 18.66
CA HIS A 35 7.90 -8.61 18.64
C HIS A 35 8.22 -7.68 17.48
N LEU A 36 7.78 -8.03 16.26
CA LEU A 36 7.98 -7.19 15.08
C LEU A 36 7.39 -5.79 15.26
N PHE A 37 6.16 -5.70 15.76
CA PHE A 37 5.46 -4.41 15.94
C PHE A 37 6.07 -3.56 17.04
N LYS A 38 6.67 -4.18 18.06
CA LYS A 38 7.25 -3.48 19.21
C LYS A 38 8.72 -3.13 19.05
N LYS A 39 9.48 -3.98 18.34
CA LYS A 39 10.95 -3.89 18.27
C LYS A 39 11.49 -3.73 16.85
N GLY A 40 10.66 -3.91 15.83
CA GLY A 40 11.07 -3.83 14.43
C GLY A 40 11.67 -5.12 13.87
N GLU A 41 11.79 -6.15 14.69
CA GLU A 41 12.36 -7.44 14.35
C GLU A 41 11.66 -8.59 15.08
N CYS A 42 11.76 -9.79 14.54
CA CYS A 42 11.23 -10.99 15.17
C CYS A 42 12.21 -12.15 15.01
N HIS A 43 12.08 -13.15 15.88
CA HIS A 43 13.00 -14.26 15.98
C HIS A 43 12.24 -15.58 16.01
N ILE A 44 12.92 -16.66 15.67
CA ILE A 44 12.49 -18.04 15.88
C ILE A 44 13.48 -18.74 16.79
N ASP A 45 12.99 -19.63 17.65
CA ASP A 45 13.84 -20.51 18.46
C ASP A 45 14.20 -21.75 17.64
N VAL A 46 15.49 -22.01 17.48
CA VAL A 46 16.02 -23.23 16.88
C VAL A 46 17.05 -23.81 17.84
N GLY A 47 16.71 -24.91 18.50
CA GLY A 47 17.59 -25.59 19.46
C GLY A 47 17.95 -24.75 20.69
N GLY A 48 17.03 -23.92 21.18
CA GLY A 48 17.25 -23.02 22.33
C GLY A 48 17.91 -21.70 21.96
N THR A 49 18.25 -21.49 20.68
CA THR A 49 18.90 -20.27 20.19
C THR A 49 17.94 -19.40 19.40
N LYS A 50 17.83 -18.12 19.77
CA LYS A 50 17.03 -17.14 19.03
C LYS A 50 17.75 -16.74 17.74
N GLN A 51 17.13 -17.05 16.61
CA GLN A 51 17.63 -16.66 15.30
C GLN A 51 16.71 -15.62 14.65
N PRO A 52 17.24 -14.58 13.98
CA PRO A 52 16.43 -13.60 13.26
C PRO A 52 15.51 -14.27 12.24
N PHE A 53 14.25 -13.83 12.21
CA PHE A 53 13.23 -14.38 11.33
C PHE A 53 12.74 -13.32 10.34
N SER A 54 12.79 -13.64 9.04
CA SER A 54 12.51 -12.64 8.02
C SER A 54 11.01 -12.32 7.88
N ILE A 55 10.71 -11.04 7.61
CA ILE A 55 9.34 -10.56 7.37
C ILE A 55 8.68 -11.34 6.22
N ARG A 56 9.46 -11.72 5.19
CA ARG A 56 8.96 -12.54 4.06
C ARG A 56 8.49 -13.92 4.51
N LYS A 57 9.26 -14.61 5.35
CA LYS A 57 8.86 -15.93 5.91
C LYS A 57 7.66 -15.78 6.84
N LEU A 58 7.61 -14.72 7.65
CA LEU A 58 6.47 -14.44 8.53
C LEU A 58 5.18 -14.16 7.73
N ARG A 59 5.27 -13.40 6.62
CA ARG A 59 4.16 -13.21 5.68
C ARG A 59 3.62 -14.54 5.17
N GLY A 60 4.50 -15.49 4.83
CA GLY A 60 4.12 -16.84 4.41
C GLY A 60 3.33 -17.59 5.48
N ARG A 61 3.79 -17.56 6.74
CA ARG A 61 3.08 -18.18 7.87
C ARG A 61 1.67 -17.59 8.07
N LEU A 62 1.54 -16.27 8.00
CA LEU A 62 0.26 -15.60 8.12
C LEU A 62 -0.66 -15.82 6.91
N ALA A 63 -0.10 -15.88 5.71
CA ALA A 63 -0.85 -16.20 4.49
C ALA A 63 -1.41 -17.63 4.55
N TYR A 64 -0.62 -18.60 5.03
CA TYR A 64 -1.09 -19.96 5.32
C TYR A 64 -2.22 -19.93 6.36
N ILE A 65 -2.06 -19.15 7.44
CA ILE A 65 -3.12 -19.00 8.43
C ILE A 65 -4.41 -18.48 7.79
N TYR A 66 -4.31 -17.42 7.00
CA TYR A 66 -5.43 -16.82 6.30
C TYR A 66 -6.07 -17.76 5.28
N GLN A 67 -5.30 -18.58 4.58
CA GLN A 67 -5.82 -19.54 3.61
C GLN A 67 -6.70 -20.61 4.29
N VAL A 68 -6.27 -21.12 5.46
CA VAL A 68 -7.03 -22.13 6.21
C VAL A 68 -8.24 -21.52 6.91
N ARG A 69 -8.06 -20.35 7.55
CA ARG A 69 -9.04 -19.77 8.47
C ARG A 69 -9.96 -18.71 7.85
N GLY A 70 -9.54 -18.08 6.74
CA GLY A 70 -10.25 -16.99 6.10
C GLY A 70 -10.55 -15.81 7.03
N LYS A 71 -11.71 -15.19 6.83
CA LYS A 71 -12.24 -14.09 7.67
C LYS A 71 -12.87 -14.57 8.98
N GLY A 72 -13.07 -15.89 9.15
CA GLY A 72 -13.87 -16.50 10.20
C GLY A 72 -15.14 -17.16 9.66
N PRO A 73 -16.05 -17.62 10.54
CA PRO A 73 -17.26 -18.31 10.12
C PRO A 73 -18.08 -17.39 9.21
N LYS A 74 -18.50 -17.95 8.08
CA LYS A 74 -19.57 -17.35 7.27
C LYS A 74 -20.86 -17.66 8.03
N HIS A 75 -21.59 -16.64 8.42
CA HIS A 75 -22.95 -16.85 8.93
C HIS A 75 -23.75 -17.45 7.76
N ARG A 76 -24.20 -18.69 7.90
CA ARG A 76 -25.18 -19.27 6.98
C ARG A 76 -26.50 -18.70 7.47
N GLN A 77 -27.10 -17.80 6.72
CA GLN A 77 -28.52 -17.51 6.92
C GLN A 77 -29.26 -18.84 6.72
N THR A 78 -29.88 -19.33 7.78
CA THR A 78 -30.83 -20.44 7.69
C THR A 78 -32.13 -19.92 7.09
N ALA A 79 -32.91 -20.79 6.43
CA ALA A 79 -34.14 -20.38 5.76
C ALA A 79 -35.18 -19.78 6.72
N ASP A 80 -35.07 -20.09 8.02
CA ASP A 80 -35.90 -19.58 9.11
C ASP A 80 -35.50 -18.17 9.59
N ASP A 81 -34.34 -17.63 9.18
CA ASP A 81 -33.90 -16.27 9.56
C ASP A 81 -34.53 -15.17 8.67
N LYS A 82 -35.58 -15.50 7.90
CA LYS A 82 -36.23 -14.55 6.99
C LYS A 82 -37.16 -13.56 7.70
N ASP A 83 -37.66 -13.89 8.88
CA ASP A 83 -38.58 -13.02 9.64
C ASP A 83 -37.86 -12.05 10.58
N ASP A 84 -36.65 -12.38 11.05
CA ASP A 84 -35.85 -11.49 11.88
C ASP A 84 -34.77 -10.81 11.03
N GLN A 85 -35.17 -9.81 10.24
CA GLN A 85 -34.23 -8.82 9.70
C GLN A 85 -33.64 -7.96 10.82
N VAL A 86 -32.75 -8.54 11.64
CA VAL A 86 -31.84 -7.78 12.47
C VAL A 86 -30.87 -7.08 11.53
N LYS A 87 -31.18 -5.83 11.21
CA LYS A 87 -30.26 -4.88 10.57
C LYS A 87 -28.95 -4.85 11.39
N GLY A 88 -27.91 -5.53 10.90
CA GLY A 88 -26.55 -5.31 11.37
C GLY A 88 -25.82 -6.45 12.06
N SER A 89 -26.02 -7.72 11.69
CA SER A 89 -25.07 -8.78 12.07
C SER A 89 -23.72 -8.58 11.34
N GLN A 90 -22.90 -7.63 11.82
CA GLN A 90 -21.53 -7.47 11.35
C GLN A 90 -20.79 -8.81 11.49
N GLN A 91 -20.31 -9.35 10.38
CA GLN A 91 -19.54 -10.58 10.38
C GLN A 91 -18.38 -10.46 11.39
N ARG A 92 -18.40 -11.27 12.46
CA ARG A 92 -17.35 -11.28 13.47
C ARG A 92 -16.06 -11.82 12.86
N LEU A 93 -15.15 -10.91 12.52
CA LEU A 93 -13.83 -11.25 11.99
C LEU A 93 -12.99 -11.96 13.05
N TRP A 94 -12.34 -13.06 12.66
CA TRP A 94 -11.41 -13.78 13.53
C TRP A 94 -10.17 -12.95 13.88
N SER A 95 -9.64 -13.17 15.08
CA SER A 95 -8.41 -12.53 15.55
C SER A 95 -7.22 -12.78 14.62
N SER A 96 -7.17 -13.96 13.97
CA SER A 96 -6.15 -14.28 12.97
C SER A 96 -6.23 -13.41 11.73
N PHE A 97 -7.44 -13.06 11.27
CA PHE A 97 -7.64 -12.13 10.16
C PHE A 97 -7.14 -10.73 10.55
N LYS A 98 -7.55 -10.24 11.72
CA LYS A 98 -7.11 -8.92 12.24
C LYS A 98 -5.60 -8.86 12.46
N LEU A 99 -4.97 -9.97 12.85
CA LEU A 99 -3.52 -10.08 12.97
C LEU A 99 -2.84 -9.98 11.60
N PHE A 100 -3.36 -10.68 10.59
CA PHE A 100 -2.81 -10.62 9.23
C PHE A 100 -2.98 -9.23 8.62
N GLU A 101 -4.15 -8.61 8.75
CA GLU A 101 -4.38 -7.21 8.35
C GLU A 101 -3.37 -6.26 8.99
N ARG A 102 -3.17 -6.37 10.31
CA ARG A 102 -2.18 -5.57 11.03
C ARG A 102 -0.76 -5.80 10.53
N PHE A 103 -0.39 -7.06 10.30
CA PHE A 103 0.91 -7.41 9.74
C PHE A 103 1.11 -6.79 8.36
N LEU A 104 0.11 -6.83 7.48
CA LEU A 104 0.22 -6.22 6.15
C LEU A 104 0.31 -4.68 6.24
N ASN A 105 -0.45 -4.04 7.13
CA ASN A 105 -0.31 -2.60 7.40
C ASN A 105 1.12 -2.27 7.87
N TYR A 106 1.71 -3.09 8.73
CA TYR A 106 3.11 -2.91 9.11
C TYR A 106 4.05 -3.09 7.92
N ALA A 107 4.03 -4.27 7.30
CA ALA A 107 5.02 -4.69 6.31
C ALA A 107 4.95 -3.94 4.99
N ASP A 108 3.76 -3.47 4.59
CA ASP A 108 3.57 -2.81 3.31
C ASP A 108 3.48 -1.28 3.40
N LEU A 109 3.18 -0.69 4.57
CA LEU A 109 2.89 0.74 4.72
C LEU A 109 3.68 1.49 5.81
N TYR A 110 4.25 0.80 6.81
CA TYR A 110 4.81 1.46 8.00
C TYR A 110 6.26 1.05 8.28
N GLY A 111 6.50 -0.24 8.56
CA GLY A 111 7.82 -0.83 8.77
C GLY A 111 8.54 -1.15 7.45
N VAL A 112 8.47 -0.23 6.49
CA VAL A 112 8.97 -0.40 5.13
C VAL A 112 10.45 -0.01 5.04
N ASP A 113 11.25 -0.82 4.35
CA ASP A 113 12.71 -0.61 4.23
C ASP A 113 13.11 0.41 3.16
N ARG A 114 12.14 0.92 2.39
CA ARG A 114 12.32 2.00 1.41
C ARG A 114 11.03 2.79 1.24
N PRO A 115 11.09 4.04 0.73
CA PRO A 115 9.90 4.86 0.48
C PRO A 115 8.87 4.10 -0.36
N VAL A 116 7.59 4.19 0.00
CA VAL A 116 6.49 3.53 -0.71
C VAL A 116 5.66 4.58 -1.42
N ILE A 117 5.50 4.42 -2.73
CA ILE A 117 4.56 5.21 -3.52
C ILE A 117 3.30 4.37 -3.72
N LEU A 118 2.15 4.91 -3.31
CA LEU A 118 0.84 4.29 -3.44
C LEU A 118 -0.04 5.21 -4.28
N CYS A 119 -0.23 4.82 -5.54
CA CYS A 119 -1.05 5.56 -6.51
C CYS A 119 -2.50 5.06 -6.49
N GLU A 120 -3.42 5.80 -7.10
CA GLU A 120 -4.82 5.39 -7.25
C GLU A 120 -4.97 4.08 -8.03
N GLY A 121 -4.26 3.96 -9.16
CA GLY A 121 -4.39 2.85 -10.11
C GLY A 121 -3.11 2.04 -10.30
N VAL A 122 -3.27 0.87 -10.93
CA VAL A 122 -2.13 0.01 -11.33
C VAL A 122 -1.35 0.58 -12.51
N THR A 123 -1.98 1.42 -13.34
CA THR A 123 -1.39 2.05 -14.53
C THR A 123 -0.41 3.14 -14.15
N ASP A 124 -0.70 3.87 -13.09
CA ASP A 124 0.10 4.98 -12.58
C ASP A 124 1.49 4.49 -12.18
N ASN A 125 1.56 3.32 -11.55
CA ASN A 125 2.83 2.66 -11.25
C ASN A 125 3.70 2.44 -12.50
N ILE A 126 3.08 2.15 -13.64
CA ILE A 126 3.81 1.92 -14.89
C ILE A 126 4.31 3.26 -15.44
N TYR A 127 3.48 4.31 -15.40
CA TYR A 127 3.88 5.65 -15.84
C TYR A 127 5.00 6.21 -14.98
N ILE A 128 4.85 6.21 -13.65
CA ILE A 128 5.85 6.71 -12.70
C ILE A 128 7.14 5.90 -12.81
N LYS A 129 7.06 4.56 -12.91
CA LYS A 129 8.26 3.73 -13.14
C LYS A 129 8.97 4.15 -14.43
N SER A 130 8.23 4.34 -15.52
CA SER A 130 8.81 4.70 -16.81
C SER A 130 9.45 6.09 -16.76
N ALA A 131 8.79 7.06 -16.11
CA ALA A 131 9.30 8.41 -15.91
C ALA A 131 10.58 8.42 -15.06
N ILE A 132 10.60 7.71 -13.92
CA ILE A 132 11.80 7.61 -13.06
C ILE A 132 12.97 7.03 -13.85
N GLN A 133 12.73 6.00 -14.65
CA GLN A 133 13.79 5.35 -15.44
C GLN A 133 14.27 6.23 -16.60
N ALA A 134 13.37 6.93 -17.29
CA ALA A 134 13.73 7.84 -18.38
C ALA A 134 14.49 9.08 -17.85
N LEU A 135 14.16 9.55 -16.65
CA LEU A 135 14.75 10.73 -16.01
C LEU A 135 15.79 10.36 -14.95
N ALA A 136 16.38 9.15 -15.03
CA ALA A 136 17.26 8.60 -14.00
C ALA A 136 18.43 9.52 -13.62
N ALA A 137 19.00 10.22 -14.60
CA ALA A 137 20.10 11.15 -14.40
C ALA A 137 19.72 12.35 -13.50
N LYS A 138 18.45 12.80 -13.57
CA LYS A 138 17.93 13.90 -12.75
C LYS A 138 17.49 13.45 -11.35
N TYR A 139 17.09 12.19 -11.19
CA TYR A 139 16.52 11.67 -9.95
C TYR A 139 17.30 10.46 -9.37
N PRO A 140 18.59 10.63 -9.01
CA PRO A 140 19.39 9.55 -8.43
C PRO A 140 18.89 9.08 -7.05
N THR A 141 18.04 9.85 -6.37
CA THR A 141 17.37 9.44 -5.12
C THR A 141 16.30 8.37 -5.38
N LEU A 142 15.71 8.34 -6.58
CA LEU A 142 14.59 7.44 -6.92
C LEU A 142 15.04 6.17 -7.66
N THR A 143 16.19 6.20 -8.34
CA THR A 143 16.72 5.06 -9.10
C THR A 143 18.25 5.02 -9.11
N ASN A 144 18.83 3.85 -9.37
CA ASN A 144 20.25 3.73 -9.73
C ASN A 144 20.46 3.88 -11.25
N ALA A 145 21.73 3.89 -11.69
CA ALA A 145 22.10 4.00 -13.11
C ALA A 145 21.65 2.79 -13.97
N VAL A 146 21.42 1.63 -13.34
CA VAL A 146 20.94 0.41 -14.02
C VAL A 146 19.41 0.43 -14.20
N GLY A 147 18.71 1.37 -13.54
CA GLY A 147 17.27 1.53 -13.61
C GLY A 147 16.49 0.78 -12.51
N ASP A 148 17.17 0.27 -11.47
CA ASP A 148 16.52 -0.27 -10.29
C ASP A 148 15.96 0.85 -9.41
N LEU A 149 14.69 0.72 -9.06
CA LEU A 149 14.00 1.68 -8.22
C LEU A 149 14.46 1.57 -6.76
N LYS A 150 14.88 2.71 -6.20
CA LYS A 150 15.13 2.89 -4.76
C LYS A 150 13.83 3.05 -3.96
N VAL A 151 12.71 3.28 -4.65
CA VAL A 151 11.36 3.32 -4.07
C VAL A 151 10.58 2.03 -4.36
N LYS A 152 9.59 1.72 -3.53
CA LYS A 152 8.63 0.63 -3.75
C LYS A 152 7.34 1.22 -4.31
N LEU A 153 6.96 0.78 -5.50
CA LEU A 153 5.61 1.03 -6.03
C LEU A 153 4.64 0.00 -5.45
N PHE A 154 3.62 0.46 -4.73
CA PHE A 154 2.63 -0.41 -4.09
C PHE A 154 1.85 -1.18 -5.16
N LYS A 155 1.81 -2.51 -5.04
CA LYS A 155 1.11 -3.39 -5.98
C LYS A 155 -0.22 -3.82 -5.39
N TYR A 156 -1.31 -3.45 -6.06
CA TYR A 156 -2.64 -3.95 -5.76
C TYR A 156 -2.71 -5.46 -6.02
N THR A 157 -3.21 -6.20 -5.03
CA THR A 157 -3.40 -7.65 -5.08
C THR A 157 -4.77 -8.02 -4.52
N LYS A 158 -5.23 -9.24 -4.81
CA LYS A 158 -6.45 -9.77 -4.15
C LYS A 158 -6.34 -9.72 -2.63
N THR A 159 -5.14 -9.90 -2.08
CA THR A 159 -4.89 -9.83 -0.63
C THR A 159 -4.99 -8.41 -0.10
N SER A 160 -4.35 -7.42 -0.76
CA SER A 160 -4.45 -6.02 -0.32
C SER A 160 -5.90 -5.53 -0.38
N ALA A 161 -6.63 -5.88 -1.44
CA ALA A 161 -8.06 -5.55 -1.58
C ALA A 161 -8.92 -6.21 -0.49
N SER A 162 -8.79 -7.53 -0.30
CA SER A 162 -9.68 -8.28 0.60
C SER A 162 -9.34 -8.18 2.09
N VAL A 163 -8.06 -7.92 2.43
CA VAL A 163 -7.55 -7.90 3.80
C VAL A 163 -7.28 -6.47 4.29
N GLN A 164 -6.58 -5.65 3.50
CA GLN A 164 -6.25 -4.27 3.87
C GLN A 164 -7.29 -3.25 3.41
N GLN A 165 -8.22 -3.65 2.52
CA GLN A 165 -9.17 -2.76 1.86
C GLN A 165 -8.44 -1.71 1.00
N LEU A 166 -7.45 -2.22 0.24
CA LEU A 166 -6.61 -1.51 -0.72
C LEU A 166 -6.59 -2.29 -2.05
N GLY A 167 -7.62 -2.15 -2.87
CA GLY A 167 -7.76 -2.59 -4.26
C GLY A 167 -7.60 -1.49 -5.32
N GLY A 168 -7.58 -0.21 -4.94
CA GLY A 168 -7.39 0.95 -5.83
C GLY A 168 -8.60 1.90 -5.84
N GLY A 169 -8.41 3.09 -6.40
CA GLY A 169 -9.44 4.13 -6.47
C GLY A 169 -9.33 5.19 -5.37
N SER A 170 -9.72 6.43 -5.70
CA SER A 170 -9.68 7.60 -4.81
C SER A 170 -10.42 7.40 -3.48
N GLY A 171 -11.56 6.71 -3.49
CA GLY A 171 -12.34 6.40 -2.28
C GLY A 171 -11.59 5.53 -1.27
N GLU A 172 -10.75 4.60 -1.73
CA GLU A 172 -9.94 3.78 -0.83
C GLU A 172 -8.72 4.53 -0.29
N LEU A 173 -8.13 5.44 -1.08
CA LEU A 173 -7.09 6.36 -0.59
C LEU A 173 -7.62 7.25 0.54
N LEU A 174 -8.81 7.85 0.34
CA LEU A 174 -9.50 8.61 1.37
C LEU A 174 -9.71 7.79 2.64
N LYS A 175 -10.18 6.54 2.49
CA LYS A 175 -10.39 5.64 3.63
C LYS A 175 -9.08 5.30 4.33
N LEU A 176 -7.99 5.10 3.60
CA LEU A 176 -6.67 4.88 4.17
C LEU A 176 -6.24 6.09 5.01
N VAL A 177 -6.31 7.30 4.46
CA VAL A 177 -5.98 8.54 5.18
C VAL A 177 -6.81 8.69 6.46
N ASN A 178 -8.12 8.45 6.38
CA ASN A 178 -9.01 8.54 7.54
C ASN A 178 -8.74 7.48 8.62
N THR A 179 -8.19 6.32 8.25
CA THR A 179 -7.97 5.20 9.17
C THR A 179 -6.50 4.96 9.51
N TYR A 180 -5.57 5.75 8.98
CA TYR A 180 -4.14 5.47 9.07
C TYR A 180 -3.64 5.45 10.52
N SER A 181 -3.98 6.46 11.32
CA SER A 181 -3.68 6.50 12.76
C SER A 181 -4.13 5.24 13.50
N SER A 182 -5.37 4.80 13.28
CA SER A 182 -5.92 3.62 13.97
C SER A 182 -5.29 2.31 13.48
N ARG A 183 -4.93 2.22 12.20
CA ARG A 183 -4.21 1.08 11.60
C ARG A 183 -2.80 0.93 12.15
N THR A 184 -2.15 2.03 12.52
CA THR A 184 -0.72 2.07 12.89
C THR A 184 -0.48 2.19 14.39
N ARG A 185 -1.49 2.58 15.21
CA ARG A 185 -1.37 2.80 16.67
C ARG A 185 -0.68 1.70 17.51
N LYS A 186 -0.68 0.46 17.02
CA LYS A 186 -0.11 -0.70 17.71
C LYS A 186 1.36 -0.91 17.40
N PHE A 187 1.93 -0.20 16.44
CA PHE A 187 3.35 -0.21 16.16
C PHE A 187 4.04 0.72 17.14
N LYS A 188 5.07 0.23 17.85
CA LYS A 188 5.79 0.97 18.90
C LYS A 188 7.19 1.41 18.49
N ILE A 189 7.47 1.28 17.20
CA ILE A 189 8.69 1.78 16.57
C ILE A 189 8.34 2.94 15.65
N ALA A 190 9.32 3.81 15.42
CA ALA A 190 9.21 4.80 14.35
C ALA A 190 9.27 4.11 12.97
N PRO A 191 8.50 4.57 11.99
CA PRO A 191 8.62 4.11 10.61
C PRO A 191 9.96 4.56 10.02
N LYS A 192 10.62 3.70 9.24
CA LYS A 192 11.94 4.01 8.66
C LYS A 192 11.89 4.83 7.38
N ASN A 193 10.75 4.82 6.67
CA ASN A 193 10.63 5.47 5.37
C ASN A 193 9.21 6.03 5.17
N PRO A 194 9.06 7.06 4.31
CA PRO A 194 7.76 7.65 4.01
C PRO A 194 6.87 6.72 3.20
N LEU A 195 5.58 6.78 3.49
CA LEU A 195 4.48 6.36 2.64
C LEU A 195 3.93 7.58 1.92
N ILE A 196 4.00 7.56 0.60
CA ILE A 196 3.67 8.68 -0.29
C ILE A 196 2.44 8.27 -1.09
N LEU A 197 1.28 8.86 -0.77
CA LEU A 197 0.08 8.70 -1.58
C LEU A 197 0.14 9.66 -2.76
N VAL A 198 -0.02 9.15 -3.97
CA VAL A 198 -0.14 9.98 -5.17
C VAL A 198 -1.61 10.03 -5.56
N ALA A 199 -2.17 11.23 -5.61
CA ALA A 199 -3.60 11.45 -5.86
C ALA A 199 -3.79 12.30 -7.12
N ASP A 200 -4.66 11.88 -8.02
CA ASP A 200 -5.06 12.68 -9.17
C ASP A 200 -5.65 14.02 -8.71
N SER A 201 -5.51 15.07 -9.51
CA SER A 201 -6.04 16.40 -9.18
C SER A 201 -7.48 16.62 -9.64
N ASP A 202 -8.20 15.54 -9.99
CA ASP A 202 -9.57 15.60 -10.53
C ASP A 202 -10.67 15.62 -9.47
N ASP A 203 -11.93 15.63 -9.94
CA ASP A 203 -13.12 15.63 -9.09
C ASP A 203 -13.19 14.44 -8.11
N GLY A 204 -12.61 13.29 -8.47
CA GLY A 204 -12.58 12.09 -7.64
C GLY A 204 -11.79 12.29 -6.35
N SER A 205 -10.79 13.18 -6.37
CA SER A 205 -9.93 13.47 -5.23
C SER A 205 -10.41 14.62 -4.35
N LYS A 206 -11.45 15.36 -4.73
CA LYS A 206 -12.00 16.47 -3.92
C LYS A 206 -12.28 16.10 -2.45
N PRO A 207 -12.88 14.94 -2.14
CA PRO A 207 -13.08 14.53 -0.75
C PRO A 207 -11.77 14.28 0.01
N LEU A 208 -10.76 13.71 -0.67
CA LEU A 208 -9.42 13.50 -0.10
C LEU A 208 -8.75 14.85 0.17
N PHE A 209 -8.79 15.78 -0.78
CA PHE A 209 -8.23 17.11 -0.64
C PHE A 209 -8.85 17.87 0.52
N LYS A 210 -10.17 17.85 0.67
CA LYS A 210 -10.85 18.45 1.83
C LYS A 210 -10.34 17.90 3.17
N VAL A 211 -10.08 16.58 3.26
CA VAL A 211 -9.50 15.99 4.47
C VAL A 211 -8.07 16.48 4.71
N ILE A 212 -7.26 16.62 3.66
CA ILE A 212 -5.90 17.17 3.75
C ILE A 212 -5.93 18.61 4.22
N GLU A 213 -6.80 19.46 3.65
CA GLU A 213 -6.97 20.85 4.05
C GLU A 213 -7.36 20.96 5.52
N ASN A 214 -8.32 20.17 5.97
CA ASN A 214 -8.75 20.15 7.38
C ASN A 214 -7.65 19.72 8.34
N ARG A 215 -6.75 18.81 7.93
CA ARG A 215 -5.66 18.30 8.78
C ARG A 215 -4.43 19.21 8.79
N THR A 216 -4.16 19.90 7.69
CA THR A 216 -2.92 20.66 7.50
C THR A 216 -3.11 22.17 7.56
N GLY A 217 -4.35 22.66 7.43
CA GLY A 217 -4.67 24.07 7.26
C GLY A 217 -4.24 24.66 5.91
N LYS A 218 -3.72 23.83 4.99
CA LYS A 218 -3.20 24.26 3.69
C LYS A 218 -4.14 23.82 2.58
N LYS A 219 -4.47 24.73 1.66
CA LYS A 219 -5.30 24.43 0.49
C LYS A 219 -4.58 23.49 -0.47
N VAL A 220 -5.32 22.58 -1.11
CA VAL A 220 -4.78 21.69 -2.14
C VAL A 220 -5.11 22.26 -3.53
N ASP A 221 -4.48 23.41 -3.86
CA ASP A 221 -4.75 24.16 -5.08
C ASP A 221 -3.58 24.15 -6.10
N GLY A 222 -2.45 23.57 -5.72
CA GLY A 222 -1.20 23.55 -6.47
C GLY A 222 -0.10 24.44 -5.85
N SER A 223 -0.40 25.22 -4.81
CA SER A 223 0.58 26.05 -4.10
C SER A 223 1.62 25.25 -3.32
N HIS A 224 1.26 24.06 -2.84
CA HIS A 224 2.19 23.13 -2.21
C HIS A 224 2.27 21.83 -3.00
N ALA A 225 3.51 21.39 -3.24
CA ALA A 225 3.82 20.16 -3.98
C ALA A 225 3.43 18.89 -3.21
N TRP A 226 3.41 18.94 -1.87
CA TRP A 226 3.12 17.81 -1.00
C TRP A 226 2.63 18.23 0.38
N TYR A 227 2.01 17.29 1.10
CA TYR A 227 1.38 17.50 2.41
C TYR A 227 1.77 16.36 3.35
N HIS A 228 2.43 16.68 4.47
CA HIS A 228 2.63 15.73 5.57
C HIS A 228 1.38 15.69 6.43
N LEU A 229 0.84 14.49 6.69
CA LEU A 229 -0.40 14.33 7.47
C LEU A 229 -0.13 13.85 8.90
N GLU A 230 0.54 12.72 9.04
CA GLU A 230 0.86 12.10 10.34
C GLU A 230 1.95 11.04 10.15
N SER A 231 2.76 10.79 11.18
CA SER A 231 3.79 9.72 11.14
C SER A 231 4.64 9.80 9.85
N ASN A 232 4.68 8.74 9.05
CA ASN A 232 5.33 8.65 7.76
C ASN A 232 4.38 8.85 6.56
N LEU A 233 3.14 9.30 6.78
CA LEU A 233 2.14 9.47 5.71
C LEU A 233 2.23 10.87 5.09
N TYR A 234 2.44 10.89 3.77
CA TYR A 234 2.43 12.07 2.92
C TYR A 234 1.44 11.90 1.77
N VAL A 235 0.96 13.02 1.25
CA VAL A 235 0.18 13.08 0.01
C VAL A 235 0.87 14.02 -0.98
N VAL A 236 0.98 13.56 -2.23
CA VAL A 236 1.51 14.32 -3.37
C VAL A 236 0.41 14.35 -4.44
N PRO A 237 -0.27 15.48 -4.64
CA PRO A 237 -1.19 15.63 -5.76
C PRO A 237 -0.46 15.59 -7.11
N ILE A 238 -1.11 15.07 -8.14
CA ILE A 238 -0.63 15.22 -9.52
C ILE A 238 -0.55 16.71 -9.86
N PRO A 239 0.57 17.19 -10.42
CA PRO A 239 0.73 18.60 -10.75
C PRO A 239 -0.28 19.02 -11.83
N LYS A 240 -0.84 20.21 -11.67
CA LYS A 240 -1.73 20.81 -12.67
C LYS A 240 -0.94 21.18 -13.93
N VAL A 241 -1.56 20.95 -15.09
CA VAL A 241 -1.05 21.45 -16.37
C VAL A 241 -1.78 22.76 -16.68
N GLY A 242 -1.11 23.88 -16.49
CA GLY A 242 -1.77 25.20 -16.50
C GLY A 242 -2.68 25.35 -15.28
N ALA A 243 -3.94 25.73 -15.48
CA ALA A 243 -4.94 25.86 -14.42
C ALA A 243 -5.90 24.66 -14.31
N ALA A 244 -5.73 23.63 -15.14
CA ALA A 244 -6.68 22.52 -15.24
C ALA A 244 -6.35 21.38 -14.28
N ASP A 245 -7.40 20.83 -13.68
CA ASP A 245 -7.33 19.55 -12.97
C ASP A 245 -6.91 18.45 -13.95
N THR A 246 -5.89 17.70 -13.56
CA THR A 246 -5.15 16.80 -14.45
C THR A 246 -5.05 15.41 -13.83
N PRO A 247 -5.67 14.37 -14.43
CA PRO A 247 -5.34 12.99 -14.09
C PRO A 247 -3.89 12.70 -14.52
N ILE A 248 -3.25 11.67 -13.97
CA ILE A 248 -1.85 11.38 -14.31
C ILE A 248 -1.58 11.23 -15.82
N GLU A 249 -2.54 10.73 -16.61
CA GLU A 249 -2.39 10.65 -18.06
C GLU A 249 -2.27 12.01 -18.75
N GLY A 250 -2.80 13.09 -18.16
CA GLY A 250 -2.68 14.44 -18.71
C GLY A 250 -1.27 15.03 -18.62
N LEU A 251 -0.35 14.34 -17.93
CA LEU A 251 1.08 14.67 -17.97
C LEU A 251 1.74 14.25 -19.29
N PHE A 252 1.13 13.36 -20.08
CA PHE A 252 1.66 13.00 -21.39
C PHE A 252 1.32 14.06 -22.45
N GLU A 253 2.15 14.12 -23.49
CA GLU A 253 1.88 14.95 -24.66
C GLU A 253 0.70 14.40 -25.46
N GLN A 254 -0.07 15.30 -26.08
CA GLN A 254 -1.26 14.93 -26.83
C GLN A 254 -0.96 13.93 -27.96
N ILE A 255 0.20 14.07 -28.62
CA ILE A 255 0.67 13.14 -29.66
C ILE A 255 0.78 11.70 -29.14
N LEU A 256 1.28 11.52 -27.91
CA LEU A 256 1.35 10.20 -27.31
C LEU A 256 -0.04 9.67 -26.97
N LEU A 257 -0.91 10.52 -26.44
CA LEU A 257 -2.28 10.17 -26.08
C LEU A 257 -3.14 9.82 -27.31
N ASP A 258 -2.80 10.35 -28.49
CA ASP A 258 -3.46 10.08 -29.77
C ASP A 258 -2.88 8.84 -30.49
N THR A 259 -1.88 8.18 -29.90
CA THR A 259 -1.25 6.98 -30.49
C THR A 259 -2.29 5.88 -30.70
N THR A 260 -2.36 5.37 -31.92
CA THR A 260 -3.18 4.19 -32.23
C THR A 260 -2.40 2.92 -31.92
N TYR A 261 -3.10 1.90 -31.45
CA TYR A 261 -2.52 0.58 -31.18
C TYR A 261 -3.47 -0.49 -31.71
N GLU A 262 -2.98 -1.34 -32.62
CA GLU A 262 -3.81 -2.35 -33.31
C GLU A 262 -5.07 -1.75 -33.97
N GLY A 263 -4.94 -0.57 -34.58
CA GLY A 263 -6.04 0.16 -35.22
C GLY A 263 -7.02 0.85 -34.27
N LYS A 264 -6.81 0.76 -32.95
CA LYS A 264 -7.69 1.33 -31.92
C LYS A 264 -7.14 2.64 -31.37
N LYS A 265 -8.03 3.51 -30.90
CA LYS A 265 -7.69 4.77 -30.22
C LYS A 265 -7.68 4.60 -28.70
N PHE A 266 -6.95 5.45 -27.99
CA PHE A 266 -6.91 5.40 -26.53
C PHE A 266 -8.22 5.94 -25.92
N ASP A 267 -8.90 5.13 -25.09
CA ASP A 267 -9.95 5.61 -24.19
C ASP A 267 -9.38 5.89 -22.80
N ARG A 268 -9.33 7.17 -22.43
CA ARG A 268 -8.86 7.66 -21.13
C ARG A 268 -9.83 7.36 -19.99
N THR A 269 -11.11 7.18 -20.29
CA THR A 269 -12.17 7.00 -19.28
C THR A 269 -12.36 5.53 -18.90
N ASN A 270 -11.91 4.60 -19.74
CA ASN A 270 -12.29 3.18 -19.70
C ASN A 270 -13.83 2.98 -19.63
N SER A 271 -14.61 3.98 -20.07
CA SER A 271 -16.07 3.91 -20.07
C SER A 271 -16.60 3.31 -21.37
N GLU A 272 -15.77 3.30 -22.43
CA GLU A 272 -16.13 2.73 -23.71
C GLU A 272 -16.06 1.21 -23.68
N LYS A 273 -17.18 0.58 -24.07
CA LYS A 273 -17.32 -0.89 -24.12
C LYS A 273 -17.02 -1.45 -25.52
N ASP A 274 -16.86 -0.58 -26.52
CA ASP A 274 -16.53 -0.98 -27.89
C ASP A 274 -15.04 -1.34 -28.00
N GLY A 275 -14.75 -2.61 -27.72
CA GLY A 275 -13.41 -3.19 -27.80
C GLY A 275 -12.83 -3.26 -29.21
N THR A 276 -13.56 -2.83 -30.25
CA THR A 276 -13.07 -2.77 -31.63
C THR A 276 -12.49 -1.41 -32.00
N LYS A 277 -12.94 -0.33 -31.36
CA LYS A 277 -12.51 1.05 -31.65
C LYS A 277 -11.51 1.58 -30.65
N PHE A 278 -11.61 1.16 -29.39
CA PHE A 278 -10.82 1.72 -28.31
C PHE A 278 -9.98 0.68 -27.57
N TYR A 279 -8.81 1.11 -27.09
CA TYR A 279 -8.02 0.38 -26.11
C TYR A 279 -7.96 1.16 -24.79
N GLY A 280 -7.94 0.44 -23.67
CA GLY A 280 -7.99 1.06 -22.35
C GLY A 280 -6.62 1.40 -21.74
N LYS A 281 -6.65 2.02 -20.55
CA LYS A 281 -5.45 2.51 -19.81
C LYS A 281 -4.35 1.46 -19.64
N LYS A 282 -4.71 0.20 -19.39
CA LYS A 282 -3.71 -0.87 -19.21
C LYS A 282 -2.90 -1.13 -20.48
N THR A 283 -3.53 -1.10 -21.65
CA THR A 283 -2.85 -1.24 -22.94
C THR A 283 -1.99 0.00 -23.21
N PHE A 284 -2.51 1.20 -22.97
CA PHE A 284 -1.73 2.43 -23.06
C PHE A 284 -0.44 2.36 -22.22
N ALA A 285 -0.58 2.06 -20.93
CA ALA A 285 0.54 1.98 -20.00
C ALA A 285 1.59 0.93 -20.39
N THR A 286 1.16 -0.27 -20.79
CA THR A 286 2.09 -1.39 -21.05
C THR A 286 2.65 -1.40 -22.47
N LYS A 287 1.84 -1.09 -23.48
CA LYS A 287 2.18 -1.26 -24.90
C LYS A 287 2.61 0.04 -25.58
N VAL A 288 2.14 1.18 -25.09
CA VAL A 288 2.51 2.49 -25.64
C VAL A 288 3.58 3.14 -24.78
N VAL A 289 3.34 3.32 -23.48
CA VAL A 289 4.27 4.03 -22.60
C VAL A 289 5.50 3.18 -22.25
N ALA A 290 5.32 2.04 -21.57
CA ALA A 290 6.45 1.26 -21.07
C ALA A 290 7.35 0.69 -22.18
N ALA A 291 6.75 0.33 -23.33
CA ALA A 291 7.48 -0.19 -24.48
C ALA A 291 8.34 0.87 -25.17
N ASN A 292 7.91 2.14 -25.16
CA ASN A 292 8.58 3.23 -25.87
C ASN A 292 9.17 4.29 -24.92
N LYS A 293 9.41 3.94 -23.65
CA LYS A 293 9.86 4.90 -22.62
C LYS A 293 11.16 5.65 -22.97
N GLY A 294 11.98 5.13 -23.87
CA GLY A 294 13.21 5.78 -24.32
C GLY A 294 13.00 6.94 -25.30
N SER A 295 11.84 7.01 -25.97
CA SER A 295 11.51 8.07 -26.94
C SER A 295 10.41 9.01 -26.45
N ILE A 296 9.81 8.74 -25.29
CA ILE A 296 8.74 9.55 -24.71
C ILE A 296 9.33 10.71 -23.91
N ASN A 297 8.79 11.91 -24.12
CA ASN A 297 9.07 13.07 -23.28
C ASN A 297 8.34 12.96 -21.93
N PHE A 298 9.09 12.81 -20.84
CA PHE A 298 8.56 12.78 -19.47
C PHE A 298 8.71 14.12 -18.73
N GLY A 299 9.02 15.23 -19.40
CA GLY A 299 9.29 16.51 -18.74
C GLY A 299 8.19 17.01 -17.79
N ARG A 300 6.92 16.76 -18.10
CA ARG A 300 5.77 17.11 -17.23
C ARG A 300 5.64 16.22 -15.98
N PHE A 301 6.36 15.11 -15.90
CA PHE A 301 6.47 14.30 -14.67
C PHE A 301 7.51 14.86 -13.69
N GLU A 302 8.40 15.76 -14.12
CA GLU A 302 9.46 16.30 -13.27
C GLU A 302 8.94 16.95 -11.97
N PRO A 303 7.87 17.77 -11.97
CA PRO A 303 7.34 18.33 -10.73
C PRO A 303 6.86 17.25 -9.75
N LEU A 304 6.23 16.18 -10.25
CA LEU A 304 5.80 15.05 -9.43
C LEU A 304 7.00 14.29 -8.83
N LEU A 305 8.02 13.99 -9.64
CA LEU A 305 9.22 13.28 -9.18
C LEU A 305 10.06 14.12 -8.22
N THR A 306 10.08 15.44 -8.42
CA THR A 306 10.70 16.42 -7.52
C THR A 306 9.99 16.40 -6.17
N ALA A 307 8.66 16.53 -6.15
CA ALA A 307 7.87 16.46 -4.91
C ALA A 307 8.08 15.15 -4.13
N ILE A 308 8.14 14.01 -4.84
CA ILE A 308 8.44 12.70 -4.22
C ILE A 308 9.86 12.71 -3.60
N THR A 309 10.84 13.30 -4.28
CA THR A 309 12.21 13.41 -3.78
C THR A 309 12.26 14.31 -2.55
N GLU A 310 11.58 15.46 -2.58
CA GLU A 310 11.47 16.37 -1.43
C GLU A 310 10.84 15.70 -0.22
N VAL A 311 9.78 14.89 -0.40
CA VAL A 311 9.18 14.12 0.70
C VAL A 311 10.19 13.13 1.32
N ILE A 312 11.01 12.48 0.50
CA ILE A 312 12.05 11.57 1.00
C ILE A 312 13.08 12.34 1.82
N GLU A 313 13.52 13.51 1.34
CA GLU A 313 14.47 14.37 2.04
C GLU A 313 13.89 14.95 3.35
N ASP A 314 12.64 15.43 3.32
CA ASP A 314 11.91 15.93 4.50
C ASP A 314 11.74 14.85 5.59
N TYR A 315 11.59 13.58 5.17
CA TYR A 315 11.43 12.48 6.13
C TYR A 315 12.74 12.04 6.78
N LYS A 316 13.90 12.20 6.12
CA LYS A 316 15.21 11.78 6.67
C LYS A 316 15.48 12.25 8.11
N PRO A 317 15.35 13.55 8.45
CA PRO A 317 15.62 14.01 9.82
C PRO A 317 14.62 13.48 10.84
N LYS A 318 13.41 13.07 10.43
CA LYS A 318 12.36 12.53 11.31
C LYS A 318 12.66 11.10 11.80
N ILE A 319 13.69 10.45 11.25
CA ILE A 319 14.19 9.13 11.65
C ILE A 319 15.26 9.25 12.75
N ALA A 320 15.91 10.41 12.89
CA ALA A 320 16.97 10.59 13.85
C ALA A 320 16.41 10.53 15.29
N PRO A 321 17.06 9.80 16.22
CA PRO A 321 16.70 9.90 17.62
C PRO A 321 16.80 11.36 18.05
N SER A 322 15.81 11.86 18.81
CA SER A 322 15.90 13.19 19.41
C SER A 322 17.26 13.32 20.13
N PRO A 323 17.99 14.44 19.95
CA PRO A 323 19.23 14.64 20.68
C PRO A 323 18.94 14.51 22.17
N VAL A 324 19.60 13.57 22.84
CA VAL A 324 19.53 13.42 24.29
C VAL A 324 20.04 14.73 24.87
N PRO A 325 19.28 15.44 25.74
CA PRO A 325 19.78 16.65 26.37
C PRO A 325 21.06 16.32 27.12
N ALA A 326 22.14 17.03 26.79
CA ALA A 326 23.42 16.89 27.47
C ALA A 326 23.20 17.09 28.98
N LEU A 327 23.51 16.07 29.77
CA LEU A 327 23.57 16.18 31.23
C LEU A 327 24.57 17.29 31.54
N ALA A 328 24.09 18.37 32.17
CA ALA A 328 24.92 19.44 32.68
C ALA A 328 25.99 18.84 33.63
N PRO A 329 27.25 19.27 33.54
CA PRO A 329 28.29 18.76 34.42
C PRO A 329 27.91 19.08 35.87
N ALA A 330 27.93 18.07 36.72
CA ALA A 330 27.79 18.25 38.15
C ALA A 330 28.91 19.17 38.63
N LEU A 331 28.53 20.29 39.25
CA LEU A 331 29.45 21.16 39.97
C LEU A 331 30.11 20.34 41.08
N VAL A 332 31.44 20.29 41.03
CA VAL A 332 32.33 19.67 42.04
C VAL A 332 32.37 20.53 43.29
#